data_AF-A0A497UVN2-F1
#
_entry.id   AF-A0A497UVN2-F1
#
_cell.length_a   1.000
_cell.length_b   1.000
_cell.length_c   1.000
_cell.angle_alpha   90.00
_cell.angle_beta   90.00
_cell.angle_gamma   90.00
#
_symmetry.space_group_name_H-M   'P 1'
#
loop_
_entity.id
_entity.type
_entity.pdbx_description
1 polymer ?
#
loop_
_entity_poly.entity_id
_entity_poly.type
_entity_poly.pdbx_seq_one_letter_code
_entity_poly.pdbx_strand_id
1 'polypeptide(L)'
;MQAQMANTGEMSVLPGTTLSTYLDFDNTPTATFTNDGEFHVFRNFNNDGKVSFTSGQRGYTLFEGNRLQSISGNAPSDYFKFYDVLFNNSSPQPPFRLSGTISISGNSDLLNGIVKGEGDGLAVYENKATHSNTDNDSHIDGYVQKNGDEEFWFPIGNGGYHRPAKIAPTSPNAPTDAFIGKYFLENSNALYPHASKAGNVEVIDNTEYWTIDRLDGETEIMLSLTWNELTTPEFIWRGLEGSGVEEEKVTIVRWNEEQNLWVDEGGIVDRGNGGTGTVTSFFTTSGFGVFTLAKVKRRVEPEGNIVIYNGVTPNGDGKNDYFFIDGITHYPNNRVSIYNRWGVKVFETTNYDSDGNVFNGISHGRATIQPDSKLPSGTYFYVLTYEFSSPSGNKRNIEKAGYLYLNDN
;
A
#
# COMPACT_ATOMS: atom_id res chain seq x y z
N MET A 1 4.98 -38.64 -26.94
CA MET A 1 4.01 -38.49 -25.83
C MET A 1 4.79 -38.07 -24.60
N GLN A 2 4.61 -36.83 -24.15
CA GLN A 2 4.96 -36.50 -22.76
C GLN A 2 3.85 -37.07 -21.88
N ALA A 3 4.20 -37.71 -20.78
CA ALA A 3 3.24 -38.23 -19.84
C ALA A 3 2.68 -37.05 -19.01
N GLN A 4 1.36 -37.03 -18.79
CA GLN A 4 0.66 -36.00 -18.01
C GLN A 4 -0.46 -36.62 -17.17
N MET A 5 -0.84 -35.96 -16.09
CA MET A 5 -2.05 -36.22 -15.32
C MET A 5 -3.16 -35.32 -15.86
N ALA A 6 -4.09 -35.88 -16.64
CA ALA A 6 -5.20 -35.13 -17.22
C ALA A 6 -6.50 -35.38 -16.45
N ASN A 7 -7.12 -34.31 -15.93
CA ASN A 7 -8.47 -34.34 -15.39
C ASN A 7 -9.49 -33.96 -16.49
N THR A 8 -10.41 -34.87 -16.78
CA THR A 8 -11.48 -34.68 -17.77
C THR A 8 -12.88 -34.72 -17.16
N GLY A 9 -12.98 -34.74 -15.83
CA GLY A 9 -14.25 -34.85 -15.11
C GLY A 9 -14.16 -34.16 -13.75
N GLU A 10 -14.64 -34.81 -12.71
CA GLU A 10 -14.57 -34.30 -11.34
C GLU A 10 -13.46 -35.01 -10.57
N MET A 11 -12.57 -34.21 -9.97
CA MET A 11 -11.49 -34.68 -9.12
C MET A 11 -11.46 -33.85 -7.84
N SER A 12 -11.32 -34.51 -6.70
CA SER A 12 -11.28 -33.84 -5.40
C SER A 12 -10.16 -34.40 -4.53
N VAL A 13 -9.42 -33.51 -3.89
CA VAL A 13 -8.49 -33.82 -2.79
C VAL A 13 -9.22 -33.48 -1.50
N LEU A 14 -9.51 -34.49 -0.66
CA LEU A 14 -10.30 -34.32 0.56
C LEU A 14 -9.45 -33.80 1.72
N PRO A 15 -10.06 -33.21 2.77
CA PRO A 15 -9.34 -32.80 3.97
C PRO A 15 -8.50 -33.93 4.57
N GLY A 16 -7.24 -33.63 4.91
CA GLY A 16 -6.29 -34.59 5.48
C GLY A 16 -5.74 -35.61 4.48
N THR A 17 -5.92 -35.40 3.18
CA THR A 17 -5.34 -36.24 2.12
C THR A 17 -4.29 -35.47 1.32
N THR A 18 -3.30 -36.19 0.81
CA THR A 18 -2.24 -35.65 -0.04
C THR A 18 -2.35 -36.25 -1.43
N LEU A 19 -2.34 -35.39 -2.45
CA LEU A 19 -2.16 -35.73 -3.86
C LEU A 19 -0.82 -35.18 -4.33
N SER A 20 -0.12 -35.91 -5.20
CA SER A 20 1.12 -35.44 -5.81
C SER A 20 1.16 -35.80 -7.28
N THR A 21 1.57 -34.84 -8.12
CA THR A 21 1.86 -35.07 -9.53
C THR A 21 3.32 -34.77 -9.86
N TYR A 22 4.02 -35.79 -10.36
CA TYR A 22 5.41 -35.70 -10.83
C TYR A 22 5.51 -35.40 -12.33
N LEU A 23 4.35 -35.30 -13.00
CA LEU A 23 4.14 -35.02 -14.41
C LEU A 23 3.28 -33.75 -14.53
N ASP A 24 3.16 -33.20 -15.74
CA ASP A 24 2.30 -32.05 -15.98
C ASP A 24 0.86 -32.36 -15.56
N PHE A 25 0.21 -31.42 -14.87
CA PHE A 25 -1.21 -31.50 -14.52
C PHE A 25 -2.02 -30.67 -15.52
N ASP A 26 -3.08 -31.27 -16.05
CA ASP A 26 -3.93 -30.65 -17.06
C ASP A 26 -5.40 -30.78 -16.67
N ASN A 27 -6.02 -29.68 -16.25
CA ASN A 27 -7.44 -29.60 -15.96
C ASN A 27 -8.18 -29.05 -17.18
N THR A 28 -8.84 -29.95 -17.92
CA THR A 28 -9.48 -29.63 -19.22
C THR A 28 -10.70 -28.70 -19.08
N PRO A 29 -11.19 -28.07 -20.17
CA PRO A 29 -12.23 -27.02 -20.10
C PRO A 29 -13.54 -27.39 -19.38
N THR A 30 -13.91 -28.67 -19.37
CA THR A 30 -15.15 -29.15 -18.72
C THR A 30 -14.90 -29.79 -17.35
N ALA A 31 -13.65 -29.85 -16.91
CA ALA A 31 -13.26 -30.55 -15.70
C ALA A 31 -13.30 -29.62 -14.47
N THR A 32 -13.61 -30.22 -13.32
CA THR A 32 -13.56 -29.57 -12.01
C THR A 32 -12.52 -30.28 -11.15
N PHE A 33 -11.63 -29.50 -10.56
CA PHE A 33 -10.67 -29.91 -9.55
C PHE A 33 -10.92 -29.14 -8.25
N THR A 34 -11.25 -29.85 -7.17
CA THR A 34 -11.48 -29.27 -5.85
C THR A 34 -10.38 -29.69 -4.90
N ASN A 35 -9.62 -28.75 -4.37
CA ASN A 35 -8.56 -29.03 -3.38
C ASN A 35 -8.96 -28.55 -1.98
N ASP A 36 -9.30 -29.49 -1.10
CA ASP A 36 -9.55 -29.27 0.33
C ASP A 36 -8.48 -29.94 1.21
N GLY A 37 -7.45 -30.53 0.61
CA GLY A 37 -6.33 -31.20 1.28
C GLY A 37 -5.00 -30.59 0.84
N GLU A 38 -4.02 -31.45 0.56
CA GLU A 38 -2.67 -31.05 0.16
C GLU A 38 -2.37 -31.54 -1.26
N PHE A 39 -1.96 -30.63 -2.17
CA PHE A 39 -1.65 -30.97 -3.55
C PHE A 39 -0.25 -30.51 -3.95
N HIS A 40 0.67 -31.46 -4.14
CA HIS A 40 2.02 -31.18 -4.61
C HIS A 40 2.10 -31.26 -6.14
N VAL A 41 2.64 -30.20 -6.74
CA VAL A 41 2.81 -30.03 -8.18
C VAL A 41 4.28 -29.88 -8.49
N PHE A 42 4.88 -30.93 -9.06
CA PHE A 42 6.33 -30.93 -9.38
C PHE A 42 6.68 -30.46 -10.80
N ARG A 43 5.66 -30.16 -11.60
CA ARG A 43 5.74 -29.90 -13.05
C ARG A 43 4.78 -28.79 -13.46
N ASN A 44 4.49 -28.66 -14.76
CA ASN A 44 3.58 -27.62 -15.23
C ASN A 44 2.15 -27.89 -14.74
N PHE A 45 1.38 -26.82 -14.57
CA PHE A 45 -0.02 -26.85 -14.21
C PHE A 45 -0.81 -26.06 -15.23
N ASN A 46 -1.68 -26.73 -15.97
CA ASN A 46 -2.63 -26.11 -16.88
C ASN A 46 -4.04 -26.20 -16.32
N ASN A 47 -4.79 -25.10 -16.34
CA ASN A 47 -6.21 -25.07 -16.02
C ASN A 47 -7.04 -24.32 -17.04
N ASP A 48 -7.77 -25.06 -17.86
CA ASP A 48 -8.80 -24.51 -18.74
C ASP A 48 -10.21 -24.73 -18.18
N GLY A 49 -10.36 -25.56 -17.13
CA GLY A 49 -11.62 -25.82 -16.42
C GLY A 49 -11.76 -25.04 -15.11
N LYS A 50 -12.37 -25.65 -14.10
CA LYS A 50 -12.54 -25.06 -12.76
C LYS A 50 -11.60 -25.70 -11.73
N VAL A 51 -10.75 -24.90 -11.11
CA VAL A 51 -9.96 -25.20 -9.91
C VAL A 51 -10.50 -24.37 -8.75
N SER A 52 -10.88 -25.02 -7.66
CA SER A 52 -11.46 -24.35 -6.48
C SER A 52 -11.26 -25.16 -5.19
N PHE A 53 -11.86 -24.69 -4.11
CA PHE A 53 -11.96 -25.37 -2.82
C PHE A 53 -13.38 -25.21 -2.28
N THR A 54 -13.79 -26.09 -1.37
CA THR A 54 -15.11 -26.05 -0.73
C THR A 54 -15.18 -24.89 0.25
N SER A 55 -16.30 -24.15 0.25
CA SER A 55 -16.51 -23.05 1.21
C SER A 55 -16.32 -23.51 2.66
N GLY A 56 -15.45 -22.81 3.40
CA GLY A 56 -15.11 -23.13 4.79
C GLY A 56 -14.02 -24.20 4.96
N GLN A 57 -13.54 -24.80 3.87
CA GLN A 57 -12.35 -25.66 3.88
C GLN A 57 -11.09 -24.85 3.50
N ARG A 58 -9.93 -25.44 3.81
CA ARG A 58 -8.61 -24.87 3.47
C ARG A 58 -7.83 -25.91 2.69
N GLY A 59 -7.64 -25.66 1.40
CA GLY A 59 -6.73 -26.43 0.55
C GLY A 59 -5.34 -25.81 0.51
N TYR A 60 -4.32 -26.65 0.41
CA TYR A 60 -2.94 -26.21 0.25
C TYR A 60 -2.38 -26.75 -1.06
N THR A 61 -1.93 -25.87 -1.95
CA THR A 61 -1.32 -26.24 -3.24
C THR A 61 0.14 -25.85 -3.24
N LEU A 62 1.04 -26.80 -3.48
CA LEU A 62 2.47 -26.63 -3.38
C LEU A 62 3.11 -26.78 -4.76
N PHE A 63 3.53 -25.66 -5.34
CA PHE A 63 4.35 -25.64 -6.55
C PHE A 63 5.81 -25.81 -6.16
N GLU A 64 6.33 -27.03 -6.32
CA GLU A 64 7.64 -27.40 -5.80
C GLU A 64 8.53 -28.00 -6.87
N GLY A 65 9.82 -27.69 -6.90
CA GLY A 65 10.69 -28.37 -7.85
C GLY A 65 12.10 -27.86 -8.00
N ASN A 66 12.73 -28.32 -9.09
CA ASN A 66 14.08 -27.97 -9.48
C ASN A 66 14.20 -27.73 -11.00
N ARG A 67 13.07 -27.48 -11.65
CA ARG A 67 12.97 -27.15 -13.08
C ARG A 67 11.89 -26.08 -13.23
N LEU A 68 12.01 -25.27 -14.28
CA LEU A 68 11.02 -24.26 -14.60
C LEU A 68 9.61 -24.88 -14.67
N GLN A 69 8.64 -24.22 -14.04
CA GLN A 69 7.23 -24.59 -14.05
C GLN A 69 6.40 -23.49 -14.71
N SER A 70 5.53 -23.89 -15.63
CA SER A 70 4.49 -23.03 -16.17
C SER A 70 3.19 -23.27 -15.42
N ILE A 71 2.58 -22.19 -14.95
CA ILE A 71 1.25 -22.14 -14.33
C ILE A 71 0.38 -21.38 -15.33
N SER A 72 -0.44 -22.12 -16.05
CA SER A 72 -1.15 -21.62 -17.23
C SER A 72 -2.64 -21.95 -17.17
N GLY A 73 -3.43 -21.22 -17.95
CA GLY A 73 -4.82 -21.56 -18.16
C GLY A 73 -5.59 -20.50 -18.92
N ASN A 74 -6.60 -20.92 -19.68
CA ASN A 74 -7.54 -20.03 -20.36
C ASN A 74 -8.92 -20.02 -19.68
N ALA A 75 -9.01 -20.58 -18.47
CA ALA A 75 -10.24 -20.58 -17.69
C ALA A 75 -10.68 -19.13 -17.36
N PRO A 76 -11.99 -18.90 -17.13
CA PRO A 76 -12.47 -17.64 -16.55
C PRO A 76 -11.69 -17.26 -15.28
N SER A 77 -11.52 -15.96 -15.02
CA SER A 77 -10.70 -15.47 -13.90
C SER A 77 -11.19 -15.91 -12.52
N ASP A 78 -12.47 -16.28 -12.38
CA ASP A 78 -13.05 -16.81 -11.15
C ASP A 78 -12.91 -18.34 -10.99
N TYR A 79 -12.33 -19.02 -11.98
CA TYR A 79 -12.24 -20.49 -12.04
C TYR A 79 -10.87 -21.04 -11.67
N PHE A 80 -9.88 -20.20 -11.35
CA PHE A 80 -8.55 -20.66 -10.99
C PHE A 80 -8.17 -20.22 -9.56
N LYS A 81 -8.86 -20.81 -8.58
CA LYS A 81 -8.81 -20.40 -7.18
C LYS A 81 -8.08 -21.41 -6.30
N PHE A 82 -7.09 -20.91 -5.57
CA PHE A 82 -6.42 -21.61 -4.49
C PHE A 82 -6.79 -20.97 -3.15
N TYR A 83 -6.76 -21.76 -2.07
CA TYR A 83 -6.83 -21.20 -0.73
C TYR A 83 -5.43 -20.77 -0.29
N ASP A 84 -4.59 -21.71 0.15
CA ASP A 84 -3.17 -21.46 0.42
C ASP A 84 -2.29 -22.00 -0.73
N VAL A 85 -1.22 -21.28 -1.06
CA VAL A 85 -0.26 -21.66 -2.11
C VAL A 85 1.17 -21.55 -1.60
N LEU A 86 2.02 -22.51 -1.95
CA LEU A 86 3.47 -22.43 -1.78
C LEU A 86 4.15 -22.38 -3.15
N PHE A 87 5.11 -21.47 -3.28
CA PHE A 87 6.07 -21.39 -4.38
C PHE A 87 7.47 -21.71 -3.86
N ASN A 88 7.98 -22.91 -4.16
CA ASN A 88 9.28 -23.38 -3.70
C ASN A 88 10.02 -24.15 -4.81
N ASN A 89 10.78 -23.44 -5.64
CA ASN A 89 11.47 -24.03 -6.77
C ASN A 89 12.92 -23.56 -6.88
N SER A 90 13.82 -24.52 -6.78
CA SER A 90 15.28 -24.33 -6.78
C SER A 90 15.91 -24.19 -8.18
N SER A 91 15.09 -24.11 -9.24
CA SER A 91 15.62 -23.87 -10.60
C SER A 91 16.11 -22.44 -10.82
N PRO A 92 16.92 -22.18 -11.87
CA PRO A 92 17.37 -20.83 -12.17
C PRO A 92 16.21 -19.84 -12.31
N GLN A 93 16.41 -18.65 -11.74
CA GLN A 93 15.40 -17.60 -11.69
C GLN A 93 15.09 -17.01 -13.08
N PRO A 94 13.82 -16.67 -13.37
CA PRO A 94 12.61 -16.96 -12.59
C PRO A 94 12.11 -18.41 -12.82
N PRO A 95 11.83 -19.19 -11.77
CA PRO A 95 11.46 -20.60 -11.91
C PRO A 95 9.97 -20.83 -12.21
N PHE A 96 9.10 -19.84 -12.01
CA PHE A 96 7.67 -19.94 -12.32
C PHE A 96 7.28 -18.94 -13.40
N ARG A 97 6.57 -19.43 -14.43
CA ARG A 97 5.93 -18.60 -15.46
C ARG A 97 4.43 -18.66 -15.27
N LEU A 98 3.80 -17.53 -15.03
CA LEU A 98 2.36 -17.39 -14.87
C LEU A 98 1.76 -16.78 -16.13
N SER A 99 0.86 -17.50 -16.79
CA SER A 99 0.07 -17.02 -17.93
C SER A 99 -1.41 -17.28 -17.66
N GLY A 100 -2.23 -16.24 -17.61
CA GLY A 100 -3.58 -16.27 -17.07
C GLY A 100 -3.67 -15.85 -15.59
N THR A 101 -4.89 -15.87 -15.06
CA THR A 101 -5.19 -15.36 -13.72
C THR A 101 -5.26 -16.48 -12.69
N ILE A 102 -4.53 -16.35 -11.58
CA ILE A 102 -4.75 -17.17 -10.37
C ILE A 102 -5.33 -16.29 -9.25
N SER A 103 -6.19 -16.86 -8.42
CA SER A 103 -6.74 -16.20 -7.23
C SER A 103 -6.40 -16.98 -5.97
N ILE A 104 -5.98 -16.26 -4.92
CA ILE A 104 -5.50 -16.78 -3.64
C ILE A 104 -6.40 -16.20 -2.55
N SER A 105 -7.05 -17.09 -1.79
CA SER A 105 -7.98 -16.70 -0.70
C SER A 105 -7.36 -16.73 0.70
N GLY A 106 -6.21 -17.36 0.86
CA GLY A 106 -5.45 -17.49 2.10
C GLY A 106 -4.07 -16.85 1.98
N ASN A 107 -3.03 -17.62 2.25
CA ASN A 107 -1.64 -17.19 2.17
C ASN A 107 -0.96 -17.69 0.88
N SER A 108 -0.21 -16.79 0.23
CA SER A 108 0.80 -17.17 -0.76
C SER A 108 2.18 -17.17 -0.11
N ASP A 109 2.73 -18.34 0.14
CA ASP A 109 4.09 -18.50 0.62
C ASP A 109 5.09 -18.51 -0.54
N LEU A 110 5.81 -17.41 -0.71
CA LEU A 110 6.85 -17.26 -1.72
C LEU A 110 8.18 -17.69 -1.09
N LEU A 111 8.39 -18.99 -0.85
CA LEU A 111 9.58 -19.46 -0.13
C LEU A 111 10.86 -19.40 -0.98
N ASN A 112 10.78 -19.76 -2.26
CA ASN A 112 11.93 -19.76 -3.16
C ASN A 112 11.46 -19.71 -4.61
N GLY A 113 11.67 -18.58 -5.28
CA GLY A 113 11.39 -18.45 -6.70
C GLY A 113 10.50 -17.28 -7.07
N ILE A 114 10.95 -16.50 -8.04
CA ILE A 114 10.17 -15.43 -8.65
C ILE A 114 9.04 -16.03 -9.50
N VAL A 115 7.82 -15.55 -9.26
CA VAL A 115 6.65 -15.82 -10.10
C VAL A 115 6.54 -14.74 -11.16
N LYS A 116 6.95 -15.07 -12.39
CA LYS A 116 6.96 -14.12 -13.51
C LYS A 116 5.64 -14.17 -14.28
N GLY A 117 4.89 -13.07 -14.27
CA GLY A 117 3.73 -12.89 -15.12
C GLY A 117 4.14 -12.69 -16.58
N GLU A 118 3.55 -13.49 -17.48
CA GLU A 118 3.75 -13.40 -18.93
C GLU A 118 2.40 -13.17 -19.62
N GLY A 119 2.35 -12.24 -20.57
CA GLY A 119 1.10 -11.89 -21.25
C GLY A 119 0.07 -11.32 -20.27
N ASP A 120 -1.00 -12.08 -20.03
CA ASP A 120 -2.11 -11.78 -19.10
C ASP A 120 -1.91 -12.37 -17.69
N GLY A 121 -0.71 -12.86 -17.37
CA GLY A 121 -0.36 -13.37 -16.05
C GLY A 121 -0.70 -12.41 -14.90
N LEU A 122 -1.63 -12.81 -14.04
CA LEU A 122 -2.14 -12.01 -12.92
C LEU A 122 -2.31 -12.85 -11.65
N ALA A 123 -1.75 -12.39 -10.54
CA ALA A 123 -2.03 -12.95 -9.22
C ALA A 123 -3.04 -12.07 -8.47
N VAL A 124 -4.17 -12.64 -8.07
CA VAL A 124 -5.23 -11.98 -7.31
C VAL A 124 -5.19 -12.46 -5.87
N TYR A 125 -5.12 -11.53 -4.93
CA TYR A 125 -5.27 -11.77 -3.50
C TYR A 125 -6.69 -11.32 -3.10
N GLU A 126 -7.50 -12.27 -2.65
CA GLU A 126 -8.89 -11.98 -2.23
C GLU A 126 -8.94 -11.20 -0.91
N ASN A 127 -10.15 -10.85 -0.46
CA ASN A 127 -10.27 -10.18 0.84
C ASN A 127 -9.67 -11.06 1.96
N LYS A 128 -8.86 -10.46 2.83
CA LYS A 128 -8.07 -11.11 3.89
C LYS A 128 -6.93 -12.03 3.45
N ALA A 129 -6.70 -12.18 2.15
CA ALA A 129 -5.55 -12.92 1.66
C ALA A 129 -4.25 -12.15 1.92
N THR A 130 -3.16 -12.88 2.16
CA THR A 130 -1.85 -12.35 2.51
C THR A 130 -0.73 -13.14 1.82
N HIS A 131 0.52 -12.75 2.06
CA HIS A 131 1.71 -13.47 1.58
C HIS A 131 2.80 -13.54 2.65
N SER A 132 3.77 -14.43 2.43
CA SER A 132 4.92 -14.63 3.30
C SER A 132 6.21 -14.87 2.50
N ASN A 133 7.35 -14.69 3.17
CA ASN A 133 8.70 -15.02 2.70
C ASN A 133 9.17 -14.27 1.43
N THR A 134 8.69 -13.04 1.22
CA THR A 134 9.07 -12.25 0.04
C THR A 134 10.39 -11.51 0.17
N ASP A 135 11.24 -11.65 -0.85
CA ASP A 135 12.55 -11.01 -0.97
C ASP A 135 13.03 -10.96 -2.44
N ASN A 136 14.28 -10.55 -2.66
CA ASN A 136 14.87 -10.43 -4.01
C ASN A 136 14.90 -11.76 -4.80
N ASP A 137 14.94 -12.90 -4.12
CA ASP A 137 14.92 -14.23 -4.74
C ASP A 137 13.50 -14.80 -4.83
N SER A 138 12.51 -14.15 -4.20
CA SER A 138 11.15 -14.65 -4.09
C SER A 138 10.10 -13.53 -4.03
N HIS A 139 9.51 -13.20 -5.19
CA HIS A 139 8.46 -12.19 -5.34
C HIS A 139 7.70 -12.42 -6.65
N ILE A 140 6.68 -11.60 -6.92
CA ILE A 140 5.94 -11.60 -8.18
C ILE A 140 6.53 -10.54 -9.13
N ASP A 141 7.06 -10.97 -10.27
CA ASP A 141 7.47 -10.10 -11.39
C ASP A 141 6.32 -9.98 -12.38
N GLY A 142 5.37 -9.07 -12.09
CA GLY A 142 4.13 -8.94 -12.86
C GLY A 142 3.08 -8.06 -12.17
N TYR A 143 1.84 -8.13 -12.67
CA TYR A 143 0.70 -7.49 -12.03
C TYR A 143 0.17 -8.33 -10.87
N VAL A 144 -0.19 -7.65 -9.79
CA VAL A 144 -0.85 -8.23 -8.63
C VAL A 144 -2.09 -7.42 -8.32
N GLN A 145 -3.23 -8.08 -8.16
CA GLN A 145 -4.48 -7.47 -7.72
C GLN A 145 -4.77 -7.82 -6.27
N LYS A 146 -5.27 -6.86 -5.50
CA LYS A 146 -5.80 -7.04 -4.15
C LYS A 146 -7.27 -6.67 -4.14
N ASN A 147 -8.14 -7.63 -3.81
CA ASN A 147 -9.55 -7.38 -3.52
C ASN A 147 -9.71 -7.18 -2.00
N GLY A 148 -10.50 -6.20 -1.59
CA GLY A 148 -10.86 -5.95 -0.20
C GLY A 148 -10.33 -4.63 0.37
N ASP A 149 -10.62 -4.46 1.66
CA ASP A 149 -10.50 -3.23 2.43
C ASP A 149 -9.35 -3.25 3.45
N GLU A 150 -8.55 -4.31 3.46
CA GLU A 150 -7.42 -4.46 4.37
C GLU A 150 -6.12 -3.84 3.82
N GLU A 151 -5.26 -3.39 4.72
CA GLU A 151 -3.89 -2.99 4.37
C GLU A 151 -3.18 -4.15 3.67
N PHE A 152 -2.45 -3.83 2.60
CA PHE A 152 -1.77 -4.86 1.80
C PHE A 152 -0.44 -4.36 1.26
N TRP A 153 0.60 -5.14 1.54
CA TRP A 153 1.88 -5.03 0.86
C TRP A 153 1.82 -5.84 -0.45
N PHE A 154 1.98 -5.19 -1.59
CA PHE A 154 2.13 -5.90 -2.86
C PHE A 154 3.47 -6.65 -2.88
N PRO A 155 3.49 -7.99 -3.05
CA PRO A 155 4.70 -8.80 -3.12
C PRO A 155 5.38 -8.70 -4.49
N ILE A 156 5.55 -7.48 -5.00
CA ILE A 156 5.96 -7.19 -6.38
C ILE A 156 7.45 -6.86 -6.47
N GLY A 157 8.06 -7.19 -7.60
CA GLY A 157 9.44 -6.85 -7.92
C GLY A 157 9.71 -6.95 -9.42
N ASN A 158 10.93 -6.62 -9.84
CA ASN A 158 11.33 -6.67 -11.24
C ASN A 158 12.86 -6.74 -11.34
N GLY A 159 13.38 -7.41 -12.36
CA GLY A 159 14.83 -7.53 -12.58
C GLY A 159 15.59 -8.25 -11.45
N GLY A 160 14.91 -9.08 -10.64
CA GLY A 160 15.51 -9.75 -9.47
C GLY A 160 15.56 -8.88 -8.22
N TYR A 161 14.88 -7.74 -8.20
CA TYR A 161 14.77 -6.86 -7.04
C TYR A 161 13.34 -6.84 -6.55
N HIS A 162 13.12 -7.23 -5.29
CA HIS A 162 11.84 -7.12 -4.63
C HIS A 162 11.61 -5.67 -4.24
N ARG A 163 10.46 -5.15 -4.69
CA ARG A 163 10.12 -3.75 -4.49
C ARG A 163 8.67 -3.54 -4.11
N PRO A 164 8.31 -3.86 -2.86
CA PRO A 164 6.92 -3.82 -2.45
C PRO A 164 6.44 -2.37 -2.35
N ALA A 165 5.15 -2.20 -2.63
CA ALA A 165 4.38 -1.01 -2.31
C ALA A 165 3.26 -1.40 -1.34
N LYS A 166 2.85 -0.50 -0.46
CA LYS A 166 1.75 -0.73 0.48
C LYS A 166 0.58 0.16 0.15
N ILE A 167 -0.62 -0.40 0.16
CA ILE A 167 -1.85 0.39 0.25
C ILE A 167 -2.45 0.21 1.64
N ALA A 168 -2.89 1.32 2.23
CA ALA A 168 -3.69 1.34 3.45
C ALA A 168 -5.04 2.02 3.13
N PRO A 169 -6.09 1.24 2.84
CA PRO A 169 -7.44 1.75 2.59
C PRO A 169 -7.95 2.60 3.76
N THR A 170 -8.59 3.72 3.43
CA THR A 170 -9.20 4.67 4.37
C THR A 170 -10.72 4.75 4.14
N SER A 171 -11.45 5.62 4.84
CA SER A 171 -12.90 5.74 4.66
C SER A 171 -13.27 6.61 3.44
N PRO A 172 -14.28 6.24 2.64
CA PRO A 172 -15.05 4.99 2.70
C PRO A 172 -14.20 3.78 2.24
N ASN A 173 -14.45 2.59 2.81
CA ASN A 173 -13.87 1.33 2.35
C ASN A 173 -14.91 0.20 2.33
N ALA A 174 -14.71 -0.80 1.47
CA ALA A 174 -15.58 -1.95 1.34
C ALA A 174 -14.80 -3.24 0.99
N PRO A 175 -15.25 -4.41 1.48
CA PRO A 175 -14.69 -5.72 1.09
C PRO A 175 -14.72 -6.03 -0.41
N THR A 176 -15.47 -5.27 -1.20
CA THR A 176 -15.59 -5.39 -2.65
C THR A 176 -14.62 -4.52 -3.43
N ASP A 177 -13.87 -3.63 -2.76
CA ASP A 177 -12.88 -2.79 -3.43
C ASP A 177 -11.81 -3.63 -4.12
N ALA A 178 -11.21 -3.10 -5.17
CA ALA A 178 -10.13 -3.79 -5.86
C ALA A 178 -9.04 -2.82 -6.32
N PHE A 179 -7.79 -3.19 -6.07
CA PHE A 179 -6.60 -2.42 -6.46
C PHE A 179 -5.65 -3.32 -7.22
N ILE A 180 -4.92 -2.77 -8.19
CA ILE A 180 -3.91 -3.51 -8.95
C ILE A 180 -2.57 -2.76 -8.92
N GLY A 181 -1.51 -3.52 -8.67
CA GLY A 181 -0.17 -3.00 -8.49
C GLY A 181 0.85 -3.71 -9.37
N LYS A 182 1.85 -2.95 -9.84
CA LYS A 182 3.04 -3.49 -10.50
C LYS A 182 4.24 -2.56 -10.27
N TYR A 183 5.42 -3.15 -10.17
CA TYR A 183 6.68 -2.45 -10.07
C TYR A 183 7.46 -2.56 -11.38
N PHE A 184 8.18 -1.49 -11.71
CA PHE A 184 8.96 -1.34 -12.92
C PHE A 184 10.36 -0.85 -12.56
N LEU A 185 11.39 -1.64 -12.87
CA LEU A 185 12.79 -1.21 -12.79
C LEU A 185 13.20 -0.59 -14.14
N GLU A 186 12.56 0.52 -14.48
CA GLU A 186 12.81 1.28 -15.70
C GLU A 186 12.49 2.77 -15.52
N ASN A 187 12.99 3.58 -16.46
CA ASN A 187 12.79 5.01 -16.45
C ASN A 187 11.41 5.39 -17.02
N SER A 188 10.54 5.95 -16.19
CA SER A 188 9.21 6.44 -16.57
C SER A 188 9.22 7.65 -17.52
N ASN A 189 10.32 8.38 -17.67
CA ASN A 189 10.39 9.68 -18.37
C ASN A 189 9.94 9.64 -19.84
N ALA A 190 10.12 8.52 -20.53
CA ALA A 190 9.72 8.39 -21.93
C ALA A 190 8.19 8.41 -22.11
N LEU A 191 7.46 7.85 -21.14
CA LEU A 191 5.99 7.79 -21.12
C LEU A 191 5.40 8.96 -20.33
N TYR A 192 6.08 9.40 -19.28
CA TYR A 192 5.62 10.38 -18.30
C TYR A 192 6.72 11.45 -18.10
N PRO A 193 6.80 12.48 -18.97
CA PRO A 193 7.93 13.41 -19.00
C PRO A 193 8.23 14.06 -17.64
N HIS A 194 9.42 13.82 -17.08
CA HIS A 194 9.87 14.34 -15.79
C HIS A 194 10.13 15.85 -15.79
N ALA A 195 10.12 16.48 -16.98
CA ALA A 195 10.14 17.93 -17.11
C ALA A 195 8.78 18.55 -16.75
N SER A 196 7.68 17.82 -16.94
CA SER A 196 6.32 18.23 -16.58
C SER A 196 6.04 17.87 -15.14
N LYS A 197 6.49 18.69 -14.20
CA LYS A 197 6.36 18.44 -12.76
C LYS A 197 5.97 19.69 -11.98
N ALA A 198 5.33 19.49 -10.83
CA ALA A 198 5.03 20.56 -9.89
C ALA A 198 6.31 21.34 -9.50
N GLY A 199 6.19 22.65 -9.31
CA GLY A 199 7.35 23.55 -9.21
C GLY A 199 8.28 23.29 -8.02
N ASN A 200 7.78 22.64 -6.98
CA ASN A 200 8.54 22.23 -5.79
C ASN A 200 9.34 20.92 -6.02
N VAL A 201 8.98 20.11 -7.01
CA VAL A 201 9.68 18.88 -7.36
C VAL A 201 10.98 19.23 -8.10
N GLU A 202 12.12 18.84 -7.54
CA GLU A 202 13.45 19.12 -8.08
C GLU A 202 13.82 18.10 -9.16
N VAL A 203 13.82 16.81 -8.81
CA VAL A 203 14.21 15.70 -9.67
C VAL A 203 13.39 14.47 -9.31
N ILE A 204 12.96 13.72 -10.32
CA ILE A 204 12.13 12.52 -10.17
C ILE A 204 13.03 11.31 -10.37
N ASP A 205 12.75 10.23 -9.62
CA ASP A 205 13.41 8.94 -9.80
C ASP A 205 13.27 8.47 -11.25
N ASN A 206 14.42 8.20 -11.86
CA ASN A 206 14.57 7.85 -13.25
C ASN A 206 15.05 6.41 -13.46
N THR A 207 15.01 5.59 -12.41
CA THR A 207 15.39 4.18 -12.43
C THR A 207 14.22 3.26 -12.14
N GLU A 208 13.26 3.70 -11.33
CA GLU A 208 12.13 2.86 -10.94
C GLU A 208 10.81 3.63 -10.78
N TYR A 209 9.69 2.91 -10.94
CA TYR A 209 8.35 3.42 -10.67
C TYR A 209 7.36 2.29 -10.37
N TRP A 210 6.18 2.65 -9.89
CA TRP A 210 5.06 1.75 -9.62
C TRP A 210 3.81 2.21 -10.35
N THR A 211 2.97 1.27 -10.73
CA THR A 211 1.56 1.55 -11.05
C THR A 211 0.70 1.03 -9.92
N ILE A 212 -0.22 1.85 -9.40
CA ILE A 212 -1.23 1.46 -8.42
C ILE A 212 -2.56 2.04 -8.91
N ASP A 213 -3.44 1.17 -9.42
CA ASP A 213 -4.74 1.54 -9.95
C ASP A 213 -5.88 0.99 -9.09
N ARG A 214 -7.01 1.71 -9.08
CA ARG A 214 -8.26 1.23 -8.50
C ARG A 214 -9.13 0.63 -9.59
N LEU A 215 -9.47 -0.65 -9.44
CA LEU A 215 -10.31 -1.40 -10.36
C LEU A 215 -11.79 -1.35 -9.97
N ASP A 216 -12.08 -1.30 -8.67
CA ASP A 216 -13.45 -1.21 -8.15
C ASP A 216 -13.48 -0.47 -6.81
N GLY A 217 -14.65 0.08 -6.47
CA GLY A 217 -14.88 0.85 -5.25
C GLY A 217 -14.59 2.35 -5.37
N GLU A 218 -14.88 3.09 -4.30
CA GLU A 218 -14.64 4.53 -4.18
C GLU A 218 -13.53 4.88 -3.18
N THR A 219 -12.87 3.84 -2.66
CA THR A 219 -11.95 3.93 -1.54
C THR A 219 -10.71 4.74 -1.85
N GLU A 220 -10.35 5.58 -0.89
CA GLU A 220 -9.11 6.33 -0.87
C GLU A 220 -8.04 5.57 -0.10
N ILE A 221 -6.78 5.69 -0.51
CA ILE A 221 -5.65 4.95 0.08
C ILE A 221 -4.54 5.88 0.55
N MET A 222 -3.89 5.56 1.67
CA MET A 222 -2.51 6.00 1.88
C MET A 222 -1.58 5.01 1.17
N LEU A 223 -0.55 5.54 0.51
CA LEU A 223 0.41 4.76 -0.27
C LEU A 223 1.78 4.81 0.41
N SER A 224 2.41 3.66 0.61
CA SER A 224 3.83 3.57 0.96
C SER A 224 4.63 2.99 -0.21
N LEU A 225 5.67 3.68 -0.65
CA LEU A 225 6.65 3.17 -1.60
C LEU A 225 7.96 2.88 -0.89
N THR A 226 8.67 1.84 -1.32
CA THR A 226 9.97 1.49 -0.73
C THR A 226 11.13 2.06 -1.57
N TRP A 227 12.27 2.29 -0.94
CA TRP A 227 13.55 2.62 -1.58
C TRP A 227 14.68 1.72 -1.06
N ASN A 228 15.74 1.54 -1.85
CA ASN A 228 16.89 0.68 -1.58
C ASN A 228 18.06 1.17 -2.44
N GLU A 229 19.22 1.33 -1.82
CA GLU A 229 20.44 1.86 -2.45
C GLU A 229 20.92 1.07 -3.68
N LEU A 230 20.50 -0.19 -3.83
CA LEU A 230 20.84 -1.04 -4.98
C LEU A 230 20.10 -0.64 -6.27
N THR A 231 18.90 -0.09 -6.18
CA THR A 231 18.07 0.27 -7.35
C THR A 231 17.74 1.76 -7.39
N THR A 232 17.46 2.37 -6.23
CA THR A 232 17.05 3.76 -6.14
C THR A 232 18.24 4.70 -6.36
N PRO A 233 18.11 5.75 -7.18
CA PRO A 233 19.15 6.76 -7.38
C PRO A 233 19.63 7.40 -6.07
N GLU A 234 20.94 7.67 -6.02
CA GLU A 234 21.62 8.26 -4.85
C GLU A 234 20.95 9.54 -4.33
N PHE A 235 20.40 10.36 -5.22
CA PHE A 235 19.78 11.63 -4.82
C PHE A 235 18.48 11.47 -4.01
N ILE A 236 17.87 10.27 -4.00
CA ILE A 236 16.71 9.96 -3.17
C ILE A 236 17.15 9.66 -1.73
N TRP A 237 18.08 8.73 -1.54
CA TRP A 237 18.39 8.22 -0.20
C TRP A 237 19.56 8.93 0.50
N ARG A 238 20.49 9.52 -0.26
CA ARG A 238 21.68 10.15 0.31
C ARG A 238 21.36 11.45 1.02
N GLY A 239 21.90 11.60 2.22
CA GLY A 239 21.75 12.83 3.01
C GLY A 239 20.39 12.95 3.71
N LEU A 240 19.64 11.84 3.84
CA LEU A 240 18.54 11.76 4.80
C LEU A 240 19.07 11.51 6.25
N GLU A 241 20.40 11.50 6.49
CA GLU A 241 21.00 11.35 7.83
C GLU A 241 20.90 12.68 8.59
N GLY A 242 20.21 12.71 9.73
CA GLY A 242 19.99 13.95 10.48
C GLY A 242 18.82 14.79 9.97
N SER A 243 17.88 14.17 9.26
CA SER A 243 16.64 14.77 8.80
C SER A 243 15.70 15.06 9.99
N GLY A 244 16.00 16.15 10.70
CA GLY A 244 14.97 16.90 11.42
C GLY A 244 14.04 17.58 10.41
N VAL A 245 12.84 17.91 10.88
CA VAL A 245 11.65 18.40 10.15
C VAL A 245 11.89 19.47 9.06
N GLU A 246 13.05 20.15 9.03
CA GLU A 246 13.36 21.22 8.09
C GLU A 246 14.20 20.83 6.85
N GLU A 247 14.67 19.57 6.75
CA GLU A 247 15.58 19.16 5.66
C GLU A 247 15.16 17.91 4.87
N GLU A 248 13.98 17.34 5.14
CA GLU A 248 13.52 16.12 4.45
C GLU A 248 13.10 16.42 3.00
N LYS A 249 13.79 15.76 2.07
CA LYS A 249 13.86 16.12 0.65
C LYS A 249 13.13 15.15 -0.26
N VAL A 250 12.47 14.10 0.24
CA VAL A 250 11.89 13.05 -0.62
C VAL A 250 10.39 13.00 -0.46
N THR A 251 9.70 12.81 -1.58
CA THR A 251 8.24 12.71 -1.63
C THR A 251 7.82 11.61 -2.60
N ILE A 252 6.56 11.17 -2.49
CA ILE A 252 5.88 10.41 -3.54
C ILE A 252 5.35 11.43 -4.56
N VAL A 253 5.61 11.18 -5.84
CA VAL A 253 4.97 11.92 -6.93
C VAL A 253 4.08 10.98 -7.73
N ARG A 254 2.99 11.52 -8.26
CA ARG A 254 2.05 10.80 -9.12
C ARG A 254 1.88 11.51 -10.45
N TRP A 255 1.79 10.76 -11.54
CA TRP A 255 1.42 11.32 -12.83
C TRP A 255 -0.08 11.62 -12.86
N ASN A 256 -0.44 12.90 -13.04
CA ASN A 256 -1.81 13.30 -13.30
C ASN A 256 -2.05 13.34 -14.81
N GLU A 257 -2.84 12.40 -15.33
CA GLU A 257 -3.12 12.29 -16.77
C GLU A 257 -3.91 13.48 -17.32
N GLU A 258 -4.84 14.03 -16.55
CA GLU A 258 -5.64 15.18 -16.98
C GLU A 258 -4.78 16.43 -17.17
N GLN A 259 -3.81 16.63 -16.27
CA GLN A 259 -2.91 17.77 -16.28
C GLN A 259 -1.61 17.52 -17.07
N ASN A 260 -1.34 16.26 -17.43
CA ASN A 260 -0.04 15.81 -17.95
C ASN A 260 1.14 16.33 -17.10
N LEU A 261 1.03 16.17 -15.78
CA LEU A 261 1.93 16.77 -14.80
C LEU A 261 2.18 15.81 -13.63
N TRP A 262 3.43 15.66 -13.22
CA TRP A 262 3.79 15.04 -11.96
C TRP A 262 3.38 15.93 -10.79
N VAL A 263 2.42 15.47 -9.98
CA VAL A 263 1.96 16.13 -8.75
C VAL A 263 2.65 15.53 -7.54
N ASP A 264 2.82 16.34 -6.50
CA ASP A 264 3.43 15.94 -5.23
C ASP A 264 2.34 15.40 -4.29
N GLU A 265 2.44 14.12 -3.92
CA GLU A 265 1.53 13.43 -2.98
C GLU A 265 2.02 13.51 -1.53
N GLY A 266 3.20 14.12 -1.31
CA GLY A 266 3.84 14.15 -0.01
C GLY A 266 4.50 12.83 0.38
N GLY A 267 5.08 12.81 1.57
CA GLY A 267 5.85 11.66 2.01
C GLY A 267 6.48 11.89 3.38
N ILE A 268 6.23 10.97 4.32
CA ILE A 268 7.07 10.80 5.51
C ILE A 268 8.07 9.71 5.19
N VAL A 269 9.36 10.02 5.35
CA VAL A 269 10.44 9.07 5.15
C VAL A 269 10.63 8.25 6.43
N ASP A 270 10.54 6.93 6.31
CA ASP A 270 11.00 6.01 7.36
C ASP A 270 12.24 5.27 6.86
N ARG A 271 13.32 5.35 7.64
CA ARG A 271 14.60 4.74 7.30
C ARG A 271 14.68 3.34 7.90
N GLY A 272 14.75 2.35 7.03
CA GLY A 272 15.08 0.99 7.40
C GLY A 272 16.58 0.83 7.69
N ASN A 273 16.93 -0.38 8.13
CA ASN A 273 18.33 -0.77 8.26
C ASN A 273 18.90 -1.19 6.89
N GLY A 274 20.22 -1.07 6.72
CA GLY A 274 20.93 -1.68 5.59
C GLY A 274 20.67 -1.04 4.23
N GLY A 275 20.50 0.29 4.17
CA GLY A 275 20.33 1.01 2.90
C GLY A 275 18.95 0.82 2.27
N THR A 276 17.92 0.70 3.10
CA THR A 276 16.53 0.58 2.66
C THR A 276 15.64 1.54 3.44
N GLY A 277 14.45 1.80 2.94
CA GLY A 277 13.44 2.53 3.69
C GLY A 277 12.13 2.64 2.93
N THR A 278 11.22 3.43 3.50
CA THR A 278 9.89 3.67 2.94
C THR A 278 9.60 5.16 2.90
N VAL A 279 8.73 5.57 1.99
CA VAL A 279 8.09 6.88 1.97
C VAL A 279 6.60 6.62 1.98
N THR A 280 5.88 7.20 2.94
CA THR A 280 4.42 7.05 3.06
C THR A 280 3.74 8.39 2.83
N SER A 281 2.74 8.44 1.94
CA SER A 281 1.99 9.67 1.65
C SER A 281 1.40 10.28 2.93
N PHE A 282 1.32 11.62 3.01
CA PHE A 282 0.79 12.31 4.20
C PHE A 282 -0.72 12.07 4.38
N PHE A 283 -1.42 11.99 3.26
CA PHE A 283 -2.86 11.83 3.17
C PHE A 283 -3.19 10.72 2.18
N THR A 284 -4.48 10.58 1.91
CA THR A 284 -4.92 9.82 0.78
C THR A 284 -4.37 10.38 -0.53
N THR A 285 -3.96 9.51 -1.43
CA THR A 285 -3.42 9.91 -2.73
C THR A 285 -4.48 10.67 -3.52
N SER A 286 -4.10 11.78 -4.17
CA SER A 286 -5.03 12.61 -4.95
C SER A 286 -5.60 11.92 -6.20
N GLY A 287 -5.08 10.74 -6.53
CA GLY A 287 -5.58 9.86 -7.57
C GLY A 287 -4.79 8.56 -7.61
N PHE A 288 -5.03 7.76 -8.65
CA PHE A 288 -4.36 6.49 -8.92
C PHE A 288 -3.53 6.59 -10.21
N GLY A 289 -2.86 5.50 -10.59
CA GLY A 289 -2.04 5.41 -11.80
C GLY A 289 -0.56 5.25 -11.48
N VAL A 290 0.27 6.11 -12.04
CA VAL A 290 1.73 5.97 -12.00
C VAL A 290 2.32 6.79 -10.86
N PHE A 291 3.13 6.14 -10.04
CA PHE A 291 3.81 6.73 -8.89
C PHE A 291 5.31 6.47 -8.94
N THR A 292 6.09 7.40 -8.44
CA THR A 292 7.50 7.17 -8.13
C THR A 292 7.97 8.10 -7.02
N LEU A 293 9.23 7.98 -6.60
CA LEU A 293 9.84 8.88 -5.65
C LEU A 293 10.43 10.11 -6.35
N ALA A 294 10.51 11.21 -5.64
CA ALA A 294 11.18 12.39 -6.13
C ALA A 294 11.87 13.14 -5.01
N LYS A 295 12.90 13.90 -5.40
CA LYS A 295 13.48 14.91 -4.54
C LYS A 295 12.74 16.22 -4.72
N VAL A 296 12.41 16.89 -3.64
CA VAL A 296 11.86 18.25 -3.63
C VAL A 296 12.94 19.26 -3.29
N LYS A 297 12.85 20.45 -3.91
CA LYS A 297 13.64 21.60 -3.45
C LYS A 297 13.16 21.85 -2.03
N ARG A 298 14.10 21.89 -1.05
CA ARG A 298 13.91 22.33 0.35
C ARG A 298 12.56 23.01 0.46
N ARG A 299 11.60 22.46 1.21
CA ARG A 299 10.25 23.04 1.34
C ARG A 299 10.39 24.56 1.45
N VAL A 300 10.23 25.26 0.34
CA VAL A 300 9.53 26.52 0.37
C VAL A 300 8.15 25.99 0.58
N GLU A 301 7.78 25.85 1.86
CA GLU A 301 6.40 25.61 2.21
C GLU A 301 5.63 26.60 1.33
N PRO A 302 4.71 26.13 0.47
CA PRO A 302 3.81 27.03 -0.21
C PRO A 302 3.30 27.95 0.88
N GLU A 303 3.56 29.24 0.74
CA GLU A 303 3.20 30.23 1.76
C GLU A 303 1.75 29.95 2.16
N GLY A 304 1.53 29.50 3.40
CA GLY A 304 0.20 29.07 3.85
C GLY A 304 0.04 27.62 4.33
N ASN A 305 1.05 26.76 4.29
CA ASN A 305 0.84 25.32 4.55
C ASN A 305 0.97 24.91 6.02
N ILE A 306 -0.17 24.83 6.68
CA ILE A 306 -0.37 24.06 7.91
C ILE A 306 -0.59 22.58 7.58
N VAL A 307 0.17 21.69 8.22
CA VAL A 307 0.00 20.22 8.19
C VAL A 307 -0.60 19.76 9.51
N ILE A 308 -1.62 18.91 9.44
CA ILE A 308 -2.42 18.51 10.61
C ILE A 308 -2.27 17.00 10.82
N TYR A 309 -1.77 16.59 11.99
CA TYR A 309 -1.59 15.18 12.33
C TYR A 309 -2.80 14.69 13.13
N ASN A 310 -3.57 13.78 12.54
CA ASN A 310 -4.88 13.39 13.07
C ASN A 310 -4.83 12.28 14.14
N GLY A 311 -3.67 11.96 14.72
CA GLY A 311 -3.52 10.92 15.74
C GLY A 311 -2.97 11.49 17.05
N VAL A 312 -3.61 11.19 18.17
CA VAL A 312 -3.19 11.63 19.51
C VAL A 312 -3.17 10.43 20.46
N THR A 313 -2.00 10.17 21.05
CA THR A 313 -1.72 9.12 22.03
C THR A 313 -1.06 9.74 23.26
N PRO A 314 -1.84 10.30 24.22
CA PRO A 314 -1.30 11.04 25.35
C PRO A 314 -0.78 10.10 26.46
N ASN A 315 0.25 9.31 26.12
CA ASN A 315 0.84 8.26 26.97
C ASN A 315 2.18 8.70 27.62
N GLY A 316 2.71 9.86 27.24
CA GLY A 316 3.95 10.44 27.78
C GLY A 316 5.23 9.83 27.21
N ASP A 317 5.17 9.14 26.06
CA ASP A 317 6.35 8.57 25.39
C ASP A 317 7.09 9.57 24.48
N GLY A 318 6.58 10.80 24.36
CA GLY A 318 7.12 11.86 23.53
C GLY A 318 6.66 11.83 22.08
N LYS A 319 5.78 10.89 21.69
CA LYS A 319 5.25 10.74 20.32
C LYS A 319 3.74 10.91 20.31
N ASN A 320 3.26 11.86 19.51
CA ASN A 320 1.82 12.15 19.35
C ASN A 320 1.08 12.42 20.69
N ASP A 321 1.76 12.90 21.73
CA ASP A 321 1.18 13.16 23.06
C ASP A 321 0.09 14.25 23.06
N TYR A 322 0.03 15.04 21.98
CA TYR A 322 -0.95 16.09 21.75
C TYR A 322 -1.27 16.19 20.26
N PHE A 323 -2.32 16.93 19.94
CA PHE A 323 -2.75 17.20 18.57
C PHE A 323 -1.76 18.13 17.87
N PHE A 324 -0.77 17.53 17.22
CA PHE A 324 0.30 18.27 16.57
C PHE A 324 -0.18 18.88 15.25
N ILE A 325 0.06 20.19 15.09
CA ILE A 325 -0.25 20.95 13.88
C ILE A 325 1.03 21.63 13.43
N ASP A 326 1.72 21.04 12.47
CA ASP A 326 2.99 21.57 11.99
C ASP A 326 2.79 22.84 11.16
N GLY A 327 3.71 23.79 11.36
CA GLY A 327 3.65 25.14 10.80
C GLY A 327 2.64 26.09 11.44
N ILE A 328 1.85 25.66 12.44
CA ILE A 328 0.84 26.51 13.10
C ILE A 328 1.42 27.74 13.79
N THR A 329 2.66 27.64 14.28
CA THR A 329 3.37 28.70 15.00
C THR A 329 3.71 29.90 14.12
N HIS A 330 3.73 29.73 12.79
CA HIS A 330 3.82 30.82 11.83
C HIS A 330 2.55 31.68 11.75
N TYR A 331 1.45 31.19 12.32
CA TYR A 331 0.14 31.84 12.32
C TYR A 331 -0.32 32.09 13.77
N PRO A 332 0.26 33.07 14.49
CA PRO A 332 -0.09 33.34 15.89
C PRO A 332 -1.57 33.73 16.08
N ASN A 333 -2.19 34.25 15.00
CA ASN A 333 -3.63 34.48 14.93
C ASN A 333 -4.38 33.22 14.46
N ASN A 334 -4.16 32.09 15.13
CA ASN A 334 -4.89 30.86 14.87
C ASN A 334 -5.90 30.53 15.98
N ARG A 335 -6.87 29.68 15.68
CA ARG A 335 -7.85 29.14 16.63
C ARG A 335 -8.12 27.68 16.31
N VAL A 336 -8.07 26.82 17.33
CA VAL A 336 -8.39 25.40 17.24
C VAL A 336 -9.62 25.12 18.09
N SER A 337 -10.59 24.40 17.55
CA SER A 337 -11.76 23.88 18.27
C SER A 337 -11.91 22.40 18.01
N ILE A 338 -12.19 21.60 19.03
CA ILE A 338 -12.37 20.14 18.93
C ILE A 338 -13.73 19.76 19.49
N TYR A 339 -14.41 18.84 18.80
CA TYR A 339 -15.76 18.37 19.06
C TYR A 339 -15.76 16.85 19.17
N ASN A 340 -16.62 16.31 20.03
CA ASN A 340 -16.87 14.87 20.06
C ASN A 340 -17.84 14.44 18.93
N ARG A 341 -18.07 13.13 18.81
CA ARG A 341 -18.97 12.55 17.78
C ARG A 341 -20.42 13.05 17.79
N TRP A 342 -20.87 13.69 18.87
CA TRP A 342 -22.21 14.25 18.99
C TRP A 342 -22.25 15.76 18.72
N GLY A 343 -21.13 16.35 18.24
CA GLY A 343 -21.01 17.77 17.95
C GLY A 343 -20.82 18.65 19.19
N VAL A 344 -20.59 18.06 20.37
CA VAL A 344 -20.32 18.83 21.60
C VAL A 344 -18.85 19.22 21.61
N LYS A 345 -18.59 20.52 21.77
CA LYS A 345 -17.24 21.08 21.86
C LYS A 345 -16.56 20.64 23.17
N VAL A 346 -15.39 20.03 23.05
CA VAL A 346 -14.60 19.51 24.18
C VAL A 346 -13.30 20.30 24.42
N PHE A 347 -12.81 21.02 23.42
CA PHE A 347 -11.63 21.88 23.53
C PHE A 347 -11.75 23.08 22.61
N GLU A 348 -11.23 24.23 23.06
CA GLU A 348 -11.09 25.42 22.23
C GLU A 348 -9.96 26.29 22.78
N THR A 349 -9.10 26.78 21.89
CA THR A 349 -8.08 27.76 22.22
C THR A 349 -7.75 28.64 21.01
N THR A 350 -7.08 29.76 21.28
CA THR A 350 -6.46 30.65 20.29
C THR A 350 -4.96 30.65 20.49
N ASN A 351 -4.18 30.94 19.43
CA ASN A 351 -2.72 30.87 19.47
C ASN A 351 -2.25 29.45 19.88
N TYR A 352 -2.80 28.44 19.22
CA TYR A 352 -2.47 27.03 19.45
C TYR A 352 -0.97 26.79 19.24
N ASP A 353 -0.40 25.90 20.06
CA ASP A 353 1.01 25.53 20.11
C ASP A 353 1.97 26.63 20.62
N SER A 354 1.43 27.71 21.20
CA SER A 354 2.25 28.67 21.96
C SER A 354 2.46 28.19 23.39
N ASP A 355 3.71 28.03 23.83
CA ASP A 355 4.06 27.75 25.24
C ASP A 355 3.30 26.57 25.87
N GLY A 356 3.10 25.48 25.10
CA GLY A 356 2.37 24.29 25.56
C GLY A 356 0.84 24.39 25.51
N ASN A 357 0.29 25.41 24.84
CA ASN A 357 -1.13 25.57 24.55
C ASN A 357 -1.62 24.58 23.49
N VAL A 358 -1.69 23.31 23.87
CA VAL A 358 -2.03 22.19 22.98
C VAL A 358 -3.17 21.35 23.54
N PHE A 359 -3.80 20.56 22.66
CA PHE A 359 -4.81 19.58 23.04
C PHE A 359 -4.15 18.22 23.24
N ASN A 360 -4.17 17.73 24.47
CA ASN A 360 -3.53 16.49 24.92
C ASN A 360 -4.57 15.45 25.39
N GLY A 361 -5.78 15.46 24.81
CA GLY A 361 -6.85 14.55 25.20
C GLY A 361 -7.64 14.95 26.45
N ILE A 362 -7.41 16.15 27.00
CA ILE A 362 -8.14 16.67 28.16
C ILE A 362 -9.20 17.69 27.72
N SER A 363 -10.42 17.52 28.24
CA SER A 363 -11.53 18.46 27.98
C SER A 363 -11.33 19.78 28.74
N HIS A 364 -11.47 20.91 28.03
CA HIS A 364 -11.39 22.27 28.58
C HIS A 364 -12.66 23.10 28.28
N GLY A 365 -13.82 22.44 28.23
CA GLY A 365 -15.10 23.09 27.93
C GLY A 365 -15.76 23.75 29.15
N ARG A 366 -16.30 24.97 28.98
CA ARG A 366 -17.11 25.69 29.99
C ARG A 366 -18.43 24.98 30.42
N ALA A 367 -18.76 23.81 29.85
CA ALA A 367 -20.07 23.17 30.03
C ALA A 367 -20.03 21.63 30.21
N THR A 368 -18.92 21.05 30.67
CA THR A 368 -18.86 19.63 31.08
C THR A 368 -18.54 19.49 32.55
N ILE A 369 -19.15 18.48 33.20
CA ILE A 369 -19.23 18.23 34.66
C ILE A 369 -17.88 17.71 35.24
N GLN A 370 -16.79 18.38 34.87
CA GLN A 370 -15.45 18.39 35.48
C GLN A 370 -14.55 19.10 34.46
N PRO A 371 -14.06 20.32 34.75
CA PRO A 371 -12.86 20.81 34.11
C PRO A 371 -11.78 19.73 34.32
N ASP A 372 -10.99 19.42 33.30
CA ASP A 372 -9.80 18.57 33.42
C ASP A 372 -10.04 17.05 33.44
N SER A 373 -11.16 16.56 32.90
CA SER A 373 -11.34 15.11 32.68
C SER A 373 -10.73 14.64 31.36
N LYS A 374 -9.96 13.54 31.41
CA LYS A 374 -9.52 12.79 30.23
C LYS A 374 -10.71 12.39 29.35
N LEU A 375 -10.58 12.59 28.05
CA LEU A 375 -11.57 12.21 27.06
C LEU A 375 -11.41 10.73 26.68
N PRO A 376 -12.51 9.99 26.46
CA PRO A 376 -12.44 8.58 26.06
C PRO A 376 -11.83 8.41 24.66
N SER A 377 -11.18 7.27 24.44
CA SER A 377 -10.66 6.90 23.10
C SER A 377 -11.77 6.88 22.05
N GLY A 378 -11.46 7.37 20.85
CA GLY A 378 -12.37 7.41 19.72
C GLY A 378 -12.14 8.59 18.78
N THR A 379 -13.04 8.75 17.82
CA THR A 379 -12.98 9.80 16.81
C THR A 379 -13.61 11.11 17.31
N TYR A 380 -12.86 12.19 17.17
CA TYR A 380 -13.20 13.58 17.40
C TYR A 380 -13.11 14.35 16.08
N PHE A 381 -13.58 15.59 16.06
CA PHE A 381 -13.53 16.47 14.90
C PHE A 381 -12.90 17.79 15.30
N TYR A 382 -12.03 18.35 14.46
CA TYR A 382 -11.44 19.65 14.69
C TYR A 382 -11.89 20.68 13.65
N VAL A 383 -11.86 21.94 14.05
CA VAL A 383 -11.90 23.11 13.19
C VAL A 383 -10.71 23.99 13.55
N LEU A 384 -9.85 24.24 12.57
CA LEU A 384 -8.71 25.13 12.64
C LEU A 384 -9.00 26.36 11.78
N THR A 385 -8.84 27.56 12.35
CA THR A 385 -8.84 28.80 11.59
C THR A 385 -7.53 29.56 11.78
N TYR A 386 -7.03 30.23 10.74
CA TYR A 386 -5.80 31.02 10.81
C TYR A 386 -5.77 32.15 9.77
N GLU A 387 -5.11 33.26 10.09
CA GLU A 387 -4.90 34.38 9.17
C GLU A 387 -3.66 34.13 8.30
N PHE A 388 -3.85 34.04 6.99
CA PHE A 388 -2.77 33.95 6.00
C PHE A 388 -2.50 35.32 5.36
N SER A 389 -1.23 35.73 5.32
CA SER A 389 -0.77 36.93 4.60
C SER A 389 0.05 36.52 3.38
N SER A 390 -0.43 36.85 2.19
CA SER A 390 0.33 36.67 0.94
C SER A 390 1.54 37.62 0.86
N PRO A 391 2.55 37.35 0.03
CA PRO A 391 3.70 38.23 -0.18
C PRO A 391 3.34 39.60 -0.73
N SER A 392 2.20 39.69 -1.44
CA SER A 392 1.65 40.96 -1.93
C SER A 392 0.92 41.75 -0.83
N GLY A 393 0.93 41.29 0.42
CA GLY A 393 0.35 41.96 1.58
C GLY A 393 -1.15 41.73 1.79
N ASN A 394 -1.81 40.92 0.94
CA ASN A 394 -3.23 40.60 1.12
C ASN A 394 -3.41 39.58 2.23
N LYS A 395 -4.32 39.86 3.16
CA LYS A 395 -4.70 38.99 4.27
C LYS A 395 -6.00 38.24 3.96
N ARG A 396 -6.07 36.96 4.32
CA ARG A 396 -7.32 36.17 4.28
C ARG A 396 -7.34 35.18 5.44
N ASN A 397 -8.53 34.89 5.95
CA ASN A 397 -8.71 33.81 6.92
C ASN A 397 -8.88 32.49 6.18
N ILE A 398 -8.18 31.46 6.63
CA ILE A 398 -8.27 30.08 6.15
C ILE A 398 -8.94 29.26 7.25
N GLU A 399 -9.87 28.39 6.85
CA GLU A 399 -10.53 27.41 7.73
C GLU A 399 -10.24 26.01 7.20
N LYS A 400 -9.84 25.10 8.10
CA LYS A 400 -9.64 23.68 7.85
C LYS A 400 -10.44 22.89 8.87
N ALA A 401 -11.07 21.80 8.45
CA ALA A 401 -11.78 20.90 9.34
C ALA A 401 -11.42 19.45 8.98
N GLY A 402 -11.44 18.58 9.98
CA GLY A 402 -11.10 17.18 9.80
C GLY A 402 -11.40 16.36 11.05
N TYR A 403 -10.99 15.10 11.05
CA TYR A 403 -11.13 14.22 12.21
C TYR A 403 -9.82 14.11 12.98
N LEU A 404 -9.94 13.72 14.24
CA LEU A 404 -8.85 13.45 15.17
C LEU A 404 -9.13 12.12 15.86
N TYR A 405 -8.20 11.18 15.79
CA TYR A 405 -8.29 9.92 16.52
C TYR A 405 -7.54 10.05 17.85
N LEU A 406 -8.27 9.96 18.96
CA LEU A 406 -7.72 9.94 20.31
C LEU A 406 -7.63 8.50 20.79
N ASN A 407 -6.45 8.05 21.20
CA ASN A 407 -6.24 6.74 21.80
C ASN A 407 -5.51 6.89 23.14
N ASP A 408 -6.27 6.80 24.22
CA ASP A 408 -5.74 6.66 25.58
C ASP A 408 -5.54 5.16 25.83
N ASN A 409 -4.28 4.70 25.79
CA ASN A 409 -3.89 3.33 26.15
C ASN A 409 -3.52 3.27 27.63
#